data_AF-A0A9D0DH89-F1
#
_entry.id   AF-A0A9D0DH89-F1
#
_cell.length_a   1.000
_cell.length_b   1.000
_cell.length_c   1.000
_cell.angle_alpha   90.00
_cell.angle_beta   90.00
_cell.angle_gamma   90.00
#
_symmetry.space_group_name_H-M   'P 1'
#
loop_
_entity.id
_entity.type
_entity.pdbx_description
1 polymer ?
#
loop_
_entity_poly.entity_id
_entity_poly.type
_entity_poly.pdbx_seq_one_letter_code
_entity_poly.pdbx_strand_id
1 'polypeptide(L)'
;MDRKAENQPGQDAERDAWLTNFYTENHLAYEAFPDKVASPEQLNFIVDMDGEKNYYPCSDELFTAIIEKRGDTLLSTAYAEIWNRIEGLVSQAVSDTYRRRYMLSLLSIKYQHEITSRVLLPTRLEKRLLGIFTTISEINRPLAQVRERENMQTARFLASKEFRDAFVARQGLQLDDHSTLNDIDLQVHLLKLQRLLLLSTVHAIRQGSADM
;
A
#
# COMPACT_ATOMS: atom_id res chain seq x y z
N MET A 1 9.95 13.42 -15.52
CA MET A 1 9.35 14.74 -15.76
C MET A 1 9.27 15.43 -14.41
N ASP A 2 9.68 16.69 -14.33
CA ASP A 2 9.74 17.45 -13.08
C ASP A 2 8.35 18.03 -12.77
N ARG A 3 7.69 17.50 -11.72
CA ARG A 3 6.32 17.86 -11.31
C ARG A 3 6.17 19.35 -10.96
N LYS A 4 7.29 20.02 -10.64
CA LYS A 4 7.36 21.39 -10.10
C LYS A 4 6.82 22.48 -11.04
N ALA A 5 6.89 22.26 -12.36
CA ALA A 5 6.54 23.31 -13.34
C ALA A 5 5.11 23.21 -13.91
N GLU A 6 4.52 22.01 -13.98
CA GLU A 6 3.30 21.77 -14.78
C GLU A 6 1.97 21.80 -14.03
N ASN A 7 1.98 21.89 -12.69
CA ASN A 7 0.75 21.80 -11.88
C ASN A 7 0.43 23.10 -11.12
N GLN A 8 0.71 24.26 -11.71
CA GLN A 8 0.24 25.53 -11.17
C GLN A 8 -1.23 25.75 -11.55
N PRO A 9 -2.15 25.85 -10.58
CA PRO A 9 -3.56 26.13 -10.87
C PRO A 9 -3.73 27.50 -11.53
N GLY A 10 -4.73 27.63 -12.40
CA GLY A 10 -5.07 28.87 -13.11
C GLY A 10 -4.46 29.03 -14.50
N GLN A 11 -3.77 28.01 -15.02
CA GLN A 11 -3.22 28.03 -16.38
C GLN A 11 -4.13 27.30 -17.39
N ASP A 12 -4.81 26.23 -16.98
CA ASP A 12 -5.72 25.43 -17.82
C ASP A 12 -6.95 24.98 -17.00
N ALA A 13 -8.11 25.56 -17.33
CA ALA A 13 -9.35 25.32 -16.61
C ALA A 13 -9.86 23.86 -16.74
N GLU A 14 -9.61 23.19 -17.87
CA GLU A 14 -10.03 21.80 -18.05
C GLU A 14 -9.17 20.85 -17.22
N ARG A 15 -7.85 21.10 -17.19
CA ARG A 15 -6.90 20.36 -16.35
C ARG A 15 -7.20 20.57 -14.87
N ASP A 16 -7.46 21.80 -14.44
CA ASP A 16 -7.79 22.13 -13.05
C ASP A 16 -9.11 21.47 -12.61
N ALA A 17 -10.12 21.45 -13.48
CA ALA A 17 -11.37 20.73 -13.23
C ALA A 17 -11.14 19.21 -13.11
N TRP A 18 -10.29 18.63 -13.96
CA TRP A 18 -9.95 17.22 -13.90
C TRP A 18 -9.18 16.86 -12.63
N LEU A 19 -8.23 17.70 -12.21
CA LEU A 19 -7.49 17.55 -10.98
C LEU A 19 -8.42 17.62 -9.76
N THR A 20 -9.35 18.57 -9.75
CA THR A 20 -10.38 18.70 -8.70
C THR A 20 -11.25 17.45 -8.63
N ASN A 21 -11.68 16.93 -9.78
CA ASN A 21 -12.42 15.67 -9.86
C ASN A 21 -11.61 14.49 -9.31
N PHE A 22 -10.33 14.38 -9.67
CA PHE A 22 -9.42 13.38 -9.13
C PHE A 22 -9.32 13.43 -7.61
N TYR A 23 -9.12 14.61 -7.04
CA TYR A 23 -9.04 14.79 -5.59
C TYR A 23 -10.35 14.41 -4.89
N THR A 24 -11.49 14.76 -5.47
CA THR A 24 -12.80 14.50 -4.88
C THR A 24 -13.14 13.01 -4.93
N GLU A 25 -13.03 12.37 -6.09
CA GLU A 25 -13.33 10.94 -6.27
C GLU A 25 -12.44 10.05 -5.38
N ASN A 26 -11.17 10.44 -5.23
CA ASN A 26 -10.20 9.72 -4.42
C ASN A 26 -10.25 10.06 -2.93
N HIS A 27 -11.15 10.95 -2.48
CA HIS A 27 -11.20 11.44 -1.10
C HIS A 27 -9.83 11.91 -0.63
N LEU A 28 -9.25 12.84 -1.40
CA LEU A 28 -7.99 13.53 -1.12
C LEU A 28 -8.21 15.03 -0.86
N ALA A 29 -9.36 15.58 -1.26
CA ALA A 29 -9.69 16.98 -0.98
C ALA A 29 -10.03 17.15 0.51
N TYR A 30 -9.15 17.83 1.25
CA TYR A 30 -9.37 18.11 2.67
C TYR A 30 -10.64 18.94 2.88
N GLU A 31 -10.88 19.92 2.01
CA GLU A 31 -12.03 20.82 2.06
C GLU A 31 -13.37 20.06 1.94
N ALA A 32 -13.38 18.96 1.18
CA ALA A 32 -14.56 18.12 1.01
C ALA A 32 -14.68 17.02 2.09
N PHE A 33 -13.55 16.59 2.67
CA PHE A 33 -13.48 15.44 3.57
C PHE A 33 -12.56 15.66 4.79
N PRO A 34 -12.80 16.69 5.63
CA PRO A 34 -11.87 17.08 6.70
C PRO A 34 -11.70 16.00 7.76
N ASP A 35 -12.73 15.17 8.00
CA ASP A 35 -12.67 14.08 8.99
C ASP A 35 -11.97 12.81 8.47
N LYS A 36 -11.63 12.76 7.17
CA LYS A 36 -11.09 11.57 6.51
C LYS A 36 -9.70 11.78 5.91
N VAL A 37 -9.28 13.02 5.74
CA VAL A 37 -8.05 13.40 5.04
C VAL A 37 -7.25 14.31 5.94
N ALA A 38 -5.92 14.13 5.94
CA ALA A 38 -5.02 14.99 6.68
C ALA A 38 -5.11 16.44 6.16
N SER A 39 -5.03 17.42 7.06
CA SER A 39 -4.94 18.83 6.69
C SER A 39 -3.63 19.09 5.91
N PRO A 40 -3.53 20.20 5.16
CA PRO A 40 -2.28 20.58 4.50
C PRO A 40 -1.09 20.66 5.46
N GLU A 41 -1.29 21.17 6.68
CA GLU A 41 -0.24 21.24 7.70
C GLU A 41 0.21 19.84 8.17
N GLN A 42 -0.75 18.93 8.37
CA GLN A 42 -0.46 17.55 8.72
C GLN A 42 0.29 16.83 7.58
N LEU A 43 -0.09 17.06 6.33
CA LEU A 43 0.59 16.49 5.17
C LEU A 43 2.03 16.99 5.07
N ASN A 44 2.27 18.30 5.21
CA ASN A 44 3.62 18.89 5.19
C ASN A 44 4.51 18.38 6.33
N PHE A 45 3.93 17.91 7.43
CA PHE A 45 4.69 17.28 8.51
C PHE A 45 5.06 15.81 8.20
N ILE A 46 4.20 15.09 7.47
CA ILE A 46 4.36 13.65 7.22
C ILE A 46 5.14 13.37 5.94
N VAL A 47 5.02 14.26 4.95
CA VAL A 47 5.59 14.09 3.62
C VAL A 47 6.44 15.31 3.29
N ASP A 48 7.65 15.07 2.81
CA ASP A 48 8.45 16.13 2.17
C ASP A 48 7.84 16.45 0.81
N MET A 49 7.18 17.60 0.74
CA MET A 49 6.47 18.06 -0.45
C MET A 49 7.40 18.79 -1.44
N ASP A 50 8.65 19.13 -1.05
CA ASP A 50 9.62 19.83 -1.90
C ASP A 50 9.03 21.04 -2.68
N GLY A 51 8.14 21.78 -2.01
CA GLY A 51 7.44 22.96 -2.57
C GLY A 51 6.18 22.66 -3.39
N GLU A 52 5.78 21.40 -3.55
CA GLU A 52 4.50 21.04 -4.16
C GLU A 52 3.32 21.43 -3.26
N LYS A 53 2.25 21.94 -3.87
CA LYS A 53 1.02 22.30 -3.14
C LYS A 53 0.15 21.09 -2.81
N ASN A 54 0.33 20.00 -3.54
CA ASN A 54 -0.64 18.93 -3.68
C ASN A 54 0.05 17.58 -3.58
N TYR A 55 -0.36 16.76 -2.61
CA TYR A 55 0.19 15.40 -2.44
C TYR A 55 -0.62 14.39 -3.23
N TYR A 56 0.08 13.50 -3.94
CA TYR A 56 -0.50 12.42 -4.74
C TYR A 56 0.01 11.05 -4.24
N PRO A 57 -0.85 10.18 -3.68
CA PRO A 57 -0.43 8.88 -3.15
C PRO A 57 -0.31 7.81 -4.25
N CYS A 58 0.44 8.10 -5.31
CA CYS A 58 0.69 7.20 -6.44
C CYS A 58 2.05 7.48 -7.10
N SER A 59 2.48 6.55 -7.98
CA SER A 59 3.63 6.80 -8.86
C SER A 59 3.32 7.89 -9.88
N ASP A 60 4.37 8.50 -10.41
CA ASP A 60 4.28 9.46 -11.52
C ASP A 60 3.58 8.87 -12.73
N GLU A 61 3.98 7.67 -13.12
CA GLU A 61 3.43 6.95 -14.27
C GLU A 61 1.90 6.77 -14.13
N LEU A 62 1.43 6.37 -12.94
CA LEU A 62 0.01 6.20 -12.68
C LEU A 62 -0.74 7.54 -12.66
N PHE A 63 -0.13 8.58 -12.07
CA PHE A 63 -0.69 9.92 -12.07
C PHE A 63 -0.85 10.46 -13.50
N THR A 64 0.19 10.36 -14.32
CA THR A 64 0.19 10.77 -15.73
C THR A 64 -0.88 9.99 -16.50
N ALA A 65 -0.98 8.67 -16.32
CA ALA A 65 -2.02 7.87 -16.97
C ALA A 65 -3.44 8.37 -16.64
N ILE A 66 -3.69 8.73 -15.37
CA ILE A 66 -5.00 9.23 -14.93
C ILE A 66 -5.27 10.67 -15.43
N ILE A 67 -4.30 11.57 -15.29
CA ILE A 67 -4.49 12.99 -15.61
C ILE A 67 -4.53 13.24 -17.11
N GLU A 68 -3.69 12.56 -17.90
CA GLU A 68 -3.69 12.73 -19.36
C GLU A 68 -4.88 12.02 -20.03
N LYS A 69 -5.79 11.42 -19.26
CA LYS A 69 -6.92 10.61 -19.75
C LYS A 69 -6.49 9.52 -20.74
N ARG A 70 -5.21 9.16 -20.74
CA ARG A 70 -4.72 8.02 -21.48
C ARG A 70 -5.25 6.83 -20.72
N GLY A 71 -6.30 6.21 -21.27
CA GLY A 71 -6.84 4.93 -20.82
C GLY A 71 -5.81 3.83 -20.99
N ASP A 72 -4.71 3.97 -20.26
CA ASP A 72 -3.50 3.22 -20.46
C ASP A 72 -3.77 1.79 -20.01
N THR A 73 -3.16 0.87 -20.75
CA THR A 73 -3.04 -0.53 -20.39
C THR A 73 -2.63 -0.69 -18.94
N LEU A 74 -1.78 0.19 -18.41
CA LEU A 74 -1.35 0.19 -17.01
C LEU A 74 -2.52 0.28 -16.01
N LEU A 75 -3.38 1.29 -16.12
CA LEU A 75 -4.48 1.49 -15.18
C LEU A 75 -5.52 0.37 -15.29
N SER A 76 -5.81 -0.05 -16.52
CA SER A 76 -6.75 -1.15 -16.79
C SER A 76 -6.22 -2.48 -16.24
N THR A 77 -4.92 -2.73 -16.35
CA THR A 77 -4.26 -3.91 -15.78
C THR A 77 -4.32 -3.88 -14.27
N ALA A 78 -4.01 -2.73 -13.64
CA ALA A 78 -4.08 -2.59 -12.19
C ALA A 78 -5.50 -2.84 -11.64
N TYR A 79 -6.54 -2.35 -12.33
CA TYR A 79 -7.92 -2.63 -11.96
C TYR A 79 -8.29 -4.11 -12.12
N ALA A 80 -7.87 -4.75 -13.21
CA ALA A 80 -8.12 -6.18 -13.44
C ALA A 80 -7.43 -7.05 -12.38
N GLU A 81 -6.20 -6.72 -11.99
CA GLU A 81 -5.48 -7.41 -10.91
C GLU A 81 -6.20 -7.28 -9.56
N ILE A 82 -6.76 -6.11 -9.25
CA ILE A 82 -7.60 -5.93 -8.06
C ILE A 82 -8.84 -6.80 -8.14
N TRP A 83 -9.53 -6.81 -9.28
CA TRP A 83 -10.73 -7.63 -9.46
C TRP A 83 -10.42 -9.12 -9.24
N ASN A 84 -9.37 -9.64 -9.86
CA ASN A 84 -8.96 -11.04 -9.73
C ASN A 84 -8.64 -11.40 -8.27
N ARG A 85 -7.97 -10.50 -7.52
CA ARG A 85 -7.68 -10.70 -6.10
C ARG A 85 -8.95 -10.74 -5.26
N ILE A 86 -9.89 -9.82 -5.48
CA ILE A 86 -11.16 -9.76 -4.75
C ILE A 86 -12.05 -10.97 -5.07
N GLU A 87 -12.16 -11.35 -6.34
CA GLU A 87 -12.91 -12.53 -6.77
C GLU A 87 -12.36 -13.81 -6.14
N GLY A 88 -11.03 -13.98 -6.14
CA GLY A 88 -10.37 -15.09 -5.47
C GLY A 88 -10.66 -15.11 -3.97
N LEU A 89 -10.61 -13.95 -3.31
CA LEU A 89 -10.90 -13.82 -1.88
C LEU A 89 -12.34 -14.22 -1.55
N VAL A 90 -13.32 -13.71 -2.31
CA VAL A 90 -14.74 -14.07 -2.12
C VAL A 90 -14.97 -15.56 -2.34
N SER A 91 -14.34 -16.14 -3.36
CA SER A 91 -14.46 -17.55 -3.68
C SER A 91 -13.92 -18.46 -2.57
N GLN A 92 -12.83 -18.04 -1.91
CA GLN A 92 -12.24 -18.75 -0.78
C GLN A 92 -13.02 -18.56 0.52
N ALA A 93 -13.47 -17.34 0.81
CA ALA A 93 -14.07 -16.99 2.09
C ALA A 93 -15.57 -17.34 2.20
N VAL A 94 -16.30 -17.37 1.08
CA VAL A 94 -17.76 -17.63 1.07
C VAL A 94 -18.02 -19.02 0.49
N SER A 95 -18.35 -19.98 1.35
CA SER A 95 -18.63 -21.38 0.96
C SER A 95 -19.99 -21.56 0.28
N ASP A 96 -21.02 -20.83 0.73
CA ASP A 96 -22.38 -20.91 0.19
C ASP A 96 -22.45 -20.37 -1.25
N THR A 97 -23.03 -21.16 -2.15
CA THR A 97 -23.03 -20.88 -3.60
C THR A 97 -23.89 -19.66 -3.94
N TYR A 98 -25.05 -19.51 -3.30
CA TYR A 98 -25.95 -18.38 -3.55
C TYR A 98 -25.32 -17.07 -3.06
N ARG A 99 -24.84 -17.05 -1.80
CA ARG A 99 -24.17 -15.89 -1.21
C ARG A 99 -22.93 -15.49 -1.98
N ARG A 100 -22.13 -16.45 -2.45
CA ARG A 100 -20.97 -16.19 -3.31
C ARG A 100 -21.39 -15.50 -4.61
N ARG A 101 -22.39 -16.04 -5.30
CA ARG A 101 -22.90 -15.47 -6.56
C ARG A 101 -23.46 -14.06 -6.34
N TYR A 102 -24.28 -13.87 -5.31
CA TYR A 102 -24.80 -12.56 -4.92
C TYR A 102 -23.67 -11.55 -4.67
N MET A 103 -22.66 -11.94 -3.89
CA MET A 103 -21.52 -11.08 -3.55
C MET A 103 -20.72 -10.69 -4.79
N LEU A 104 -20.37 -11.67 -5.64
CA LEU A 104 -19.64 -11.42 -6.89
C LEU A 104 -20.44 -10.51 -7.83
N SER A 105 -21.75 -10.72 -7.97
CA SER A 105 -22.61 -9.84 -8.77
C SER A 105 -22.64 -8.41 -8.22
N LEU A 106 -22.79 -8.23 -6.91
CA LEU A 106 -22.80 -6.91 -6.28
C LEU A 106 -21.47 -6.19 -6.47
N LEU A 107 -20.35 -6.87 -6.19
CA LEU A 107 -19.01 -6.31 -6.35
C LEU A 107 -18.70 -6.01 -7.81
N SER A 108 -19.17 -6.82 -8.76
CA SER A 108 -18.98 -6.58 -10.19
C SER A 108 -19.68 -5.31 -10.66
N ILE A 109 -20.93 -5.09 -10.24
CA ILE A 109 -21.67 -3.85 -10.51
C ILE A 109 -20.91 -2.64 -9.96
N LYS A 110 -20.41 -2.75 -8.72
CA LYS A 110 -19.65 -1.66 -8.09
C LYS A 110 -18.31 -1.42 -8.78
N TYR A 111 -17.57 -2.46 -9.10
CA TYR A 111 -16.31 -2.37 -9.84
C TYR A 111 -16.50 -1.65 -11.18
N GLN A 112 -17.49 -2.07 -11.98
CA GLN A 112 -17.77 -1.45 -13.28
C GLN A 112 -18.10 0.04 -13.16
N HIS A 113 -18.93 0.41 -12.19
CA HIS A 113 -19.27 1.80 -11.93
C HIS A 113 -18.02 2.65 -11.60
N GLU A 114 -17.16 2.14 -10.71
CA GLU A 114 -15.98 2.86 -10.21
C GLU A 114 -14.89 3.05 -11.28
N ILE A 115 -14.69 2.06 -12.17
CA ILE A 115 -13.65 2.16 -13.21
C ILE A 115 -14.09 2.97 -14.44
N THR A 116 -15.37 3.32 -14.55
CA THR A 116 -15.93 3.99 -15.74
C THR A 116 -15.27 5.35 -15.98
N SER A 117 -15.06 6.13 -14.91
CA SER A 117 -14.43 7.46 -15.01
C SER A 117 -12.91 7.40 -15.21
N ARG A 118 -12.27 6.26 -14.89
CA ARG A 118 -10.81 6.05 -14.92
C ARG A 118 -10.01 7.08 -14.12
N VAL A 119 -10.62 7.60 -13.05
CA VAL A 119 -10.04 8.61 -12.16
C VAL A 119 -9.65 8.02 -10.81
N LEU A 120 -10.26 6.89 -10.43
CA LEU A 120 -10.07 6.29 -9.12
C LEU A 120 -8.70 5.61 -9.01
N LEU A 121 -7.97 5.86 -7.94
CA LEU A 121 -6.74 5.17 -7.64
C LEU A 121 -7.02 3.67 -7.42
N PRO A 122 -6.17 2.77 -7.96
CA PRO A 122 -6.32 1.32 -7.76
C PRO A 122 -6.46 0.95 -6.27
N THR A 123 -5.66 1.53 -5.38
CA THR A 123 -5.74 1.26 -3.93
C THR A 123 -7.07 1.70 -3.32
N ARG A 124 -7.69 2.76 -3.84
CA ARG A 124 -9.02 3.23 -3.40
C ARG A 124 -10.11 2.29 -3.87
N LEU A 125 -10.02 1.80 -5.11
CA LEU A 125 -10.92 0.77 -5.64
C LEU A 125 -10.88 -0.49 -4.77
N GLU A 126 -9.68 -1.01 -4.50
CA GLU A 126 -9.47 -2.19 -3.66
C GLU A 126 -10.08 -1.99 -2.27
N LYS A 127 -9.80 -0.85 -1.62
CA LYS A 127 -10.35 -0.53 -0.29
C LYS A 127 -11.88 -0.47 -0.29
N ARG A 128 -12.51 0.14 -1.31
CA ARG A 128 -13.98 0.21 -1.43
C ARG A 128 -14.59 -1.19 -1.59
N LEU A 129 -14.08 -2.00 -2.52
CA LEU A 129 -14.59 -3.34 -2.76
C LEU A 129 -14.40 -4.25 -1.55
N LEU A 130 -13.23 -4.20 -0.91
CA LEU A 130 -12.97 -4.96 0.30
C LEU A 130 -13.91 -4.52 1.43
N GLY A 131 -14.14 -3.21 1.60
CA GLY A 131 -15.06 -2.69 2.60
C GLY A 131 -16.51 -3.16 2.39
N ILE A 132 -16.99 -3.19 1.14
CA ILE A 132 -18.30 -3.73 0.80
C ILE A 132 -18.36 -5.23 1.14
N PHE A 133 -17.32 -5.98 0.73
CA PHE A 133 -17.24 -7.41 0.99
C PHE A 133 -17.28 -7.70 2.51
N THR A 134 -16.43 -7.06 3.31
CA THR A 134 -16.36 -7.29 4.76
C THR A 134 -17.64 -6.87 5.48
N THR A 135 -18.29 -5.79 5.03
CA THR A 135 -19.52 -5.29 5.64
C THR A 135 -20.71 -6.20 5.34
N ILE A 136 -20.87 -6.63 4.09
CA ILE A 136 -22.06 -7.38 3.65
C ILE A 136 -21.94 -8.88 3.95
N SER A 137 -20.74 -9.43 3.91
CA SER A 137 -20.53 -10.85 4.24
C SER A 137 -20.54 -11.12 5.75
N GLU A 138 -20.48 -10.09 6.59
CA GLU A 138 -20.20 -10.18 8.04
C GLU A 138 -18.87 -10.91 8.37
N ILE A 139 -18.05 -11.20 7.35
CA ILE A 139 -16.72 -11.78 7.51
C ILE A 139 -15.75 -10.64 7.79
N ASN A 140 -15.55 -10.36 9.08
CA ASN A 140 -14.68 -9.28 9.53
C ASN A 140 -13.20 -9.48 9.16
N ARG A 141 -12.72 -10.73 9.04
CA ARG A 141 -11.30 -11.04 8.78
C ARG A 141 -11.15 -12.19 7.77
N PRO A 142 -11.42 -11.94 6.47
CA PRO A 142 -11.39 -12.99 5.45
C PRO A 142 -10.00 -13.61 5.25
N LEU A 143 -8.94 -12.92 5.66
CA LEU A 143 -7.55 -13.37 5.60
C LEU A 143 -6.98 -13.82 6.97
N ALA A 144 -7.82 -14.03 7.99
CA ALA A 144 -7.34 -14.36 9.34
C ALA A 144 -6.40 -15.58 9.35
N GLN A 145 -6.83 -16.69 8.73
CA GLN A 145 -6.06 -17.93 8.71
C GLN A 145 -4.72 -17.78 7.99
N VAL A 146 -4.69 -17.03 6.88
CA VAL A 146 -3.46 -16.74 6.13
C VAL A 146 -2.50 -15.94 7.02
N ARG A 147 -2.99 -14.86 7.63
CA ARG A 147 -2.19 -14.01 8.53
C ARG A 147 -1.68 -14.75 9.76
N GLU A 148 -2.51 -15.59 10.37
CA GLU A 148 -2.10 -16.41 11.51
C GLU A 148 -0.99 -17.38 11.13
N ARG A 149 -1.10 -18.03 9.96
CA ARG A 149 -0.06 -18.91 9.44
C ARG A 149 1.25 -18.15 9.18
N GLU A 150 1.19 -17.01 8.50
CA GLU A 150 2.36 -16.17 8.22
C GLU A 150 3.01 -15.65 9.51
N ASN A 151 2.20 -15.23 10.50
CA ASN A 151 2.68 -14.80 11.80
C ASN A 151 3.36 -15.95 12.56
N MET A 152 2.78 -17.16 12.54
CA MET A 152 3.40 -18.34 13.15
C MET A 152 4.73 -18.68 12.50
N GLN A 153 4.82 -18.63 11.16
CA GLN A 153 6.07 -18.89 10.43
C GLN A 153 7.13 -17.84 10.79
N THR A 154 6.76 -16.57 10.80
CA THR A 154 7.64 -15.47 11.19
C THR A 154 8.12 -15.64 12.63
N ALA A 155 7.22 -15.98 13.57
CA ALA A 155 7.57 -16.21 14.96
C ALA A 155 8.56 -17.38 15.12
N ARG A 156 8.37 -18.48 14.38
CA ARG A 156 9.31 -19.61 14.36
C ARG A 156 10.68 -19.20 13.82
N PHE A 157 10.72 -18.45 12.72
CA PHE A 157 11.98 -17.94 12.17
C PHE A 157 12.71 -17.01 13.15
N LEU A 158 12.00 -16.09 13.81
CA LEU A 158 12.60 -15.21 14.82
C LEU A 158 13.15 -15.97 16.05
N ALA A 159 12.57 -17.13 16.38
CA ALA A 159 13.06 -18.00 17.45
C ALA A 159 14.21 -18.94 17.00
N SER A 160 14.48 -19.02 15.70
CA SER A 160 15.49 -19.92 15.13
C SER A 160 16.90 -19.57 15.59
N LYS A 161 17.83 -20.52 15.42
CA LYS A 161 19.24 -20.28 15.74
C LYS A 161 19.88 -19.41 14.66
N GLU A 162 19.49 -19.64 13.41
CA GLU A 162 19.94 -18.93 12.21
C GLU A 162 19.66 -17.44 12.33
N PHE A 163 18.45 -17.07 12.78
CA PHE A 163 18.11 -15.67 13.04
C PHE A 163 18.95 -15.08 14.17
N ARG A 164 19.14 -15.82 15.28
CA ARG A 164 19.97 -15.33 16.40
C ARG A 164 21.43 -15.13 15.98
N ASP A 165 21.99 -16.07 15.25
CA ASP A 165 23.36 -16.02 14.78
C ASP A 165 23.56 -14.91 13.73
N ALA A 166 22.57 -14.65 12.87
CA ALA A 166 22.65 -13.58 11.87
C ALA A 166 22.34 -12.19 12.44
N PHE A 167 21.33 -12.08 13.31
CA PHE A 167 20.79 -10.79 13.77
C PHE A 167 21.36 -10.31 15.11
N VAL A 168 21.66 -11.23 16.04
CA VAL A 168 22.10 -10.89 17.40
C VAL A 168 23.63 -10.94 17.54
N ALA A 169 24.34 -11.63 16.65
CA ALA A 169 25.79 -11.74 16.74
C ALA A 169 26.49 -10.37 16.73
N ARG A 170 27.58 -10.24 17.50
CA ARG A 170 28.42 -9.04 17.55
C ARG A 170 29.22 -8.78 16.26
N GLN A 171 29.25 -9.74 15.33
CA GLN A 171 30.04 -9.68 14.11
C GLN A 171 29.62 -8.47 13.25
N GLY A 172 30.59 -7.62 12.89
CA GLY A 172 30.34 -6.40 12.10
C GLY A 172 30.29 -5.11 12.92
N LEU A 173 30.37 -5.17 14.25
CA LEU A 173 30.72 -4.00 15.06
C LEU A 173 32.20 -3.64 14.82
N GLN A 174 32.47 -2.36 14.57
CA GLN A 174 33.80 -1.80 14.32
C GLN A 174 34.20 -0.93 15.51
N LEU A 175 34.46 -1.58 16.64
CA LEU A 175 34.85 -0.91 17.89
C LEU A 175 36.35 -1.02 18.09
N ASP A 176 36.97 0.07 18.53
CA ASP A 176 38.36 0.13 18.98
C ASP A 176 38.44 0.53 20.46
N ASP A 177 39.66 0.53 21.02
CA ASP A 177 39.90 0.85 22.43
C ASP A 177 39.60 2.33 22.77
N HIS A 178 39.33 3.17 21.77
CA HIS A 178 39.01 4.60 21.92
C HIS A 178 37.52 4.90 21.74
N SER A 179 36.72 3.91 21.36
CA SER A 179 35.30 4.06 21.09
C SER A 179 34.53 4.45 22.36
N THR A 180 33.77 5.55 22.28
CA THR A 180 32.95 6.00 23.40
C THR A 180 31.67 5.17 23.51
N LEU A 181 30.96 5.30 24.64
CA LEU A 181 29.64 4.68 24.80
C LEU A 181 28.64 5.13 23.72
N ASN A 182 28.73 6.37 23.25
CA ASN A 182 27.88 6.88 22.18
C ASN A 182 28.21 6.23 20.84
N ASP A 183 29.50 6.00 20.55
CA ASP A 183 29.93 5.33 19.32
C ASP A 183 29.45 3.87 19.30
N ILE A 184 29.50 3.19 20.45
CA ILE A 184 28.96 1.83 20.61
C ILE A 184 27.46 1.82 20.34
N ASP A 185 26.69 2.74 20.94
CA ASP A 185 25.23 2.78 20.76
C ASP A 185 24.84 3.05 19.30
N LEU A 186 25.51 4.02 18.66
CA LEU A 186 25.29 4.35 17.26
C LEU A 186 25.60 3.16 16.34
N GLN A 187 26.74 2.49 16.55
CA GLN A 187 27.11 1.33 15.73
C GLN A 187 26.15 0.16 15.91
N VAL A 188 25.65 -0.08 17.13
CA VAL A 188 24.63 -1.09 17.38
C VAL A 188 23.35 -0.76 16.61
N HIS A 189 22.91 0.50 16.60
CA HIS A 189 21.73 0.91 15.84
C HIS A 189 21.93 0.78 14.32
N LEU A 190 23.07 1.20 13.79
CA LEU A 190 23.38 1.08 12.36
C LEU A 190 23.47 -0.39 11.91
N LEU A 191 24.12 -1.25 12.70
CA LEU A 191 24.23 -2.67 12.39
C LEU A 191 22.87 -3.37 12.44
N LYS A 192 22.02 -3.04 13.43
CA LYS A 192 20.63 -3.52 13.48
C LYS A 192 19.84 -3.07 12.26
N LEU A 193 19.95 -1.80 11.89
CA LEU A 193 19.26 -1.25 10.71
C LEU A 193 19.69 -1.99 9.43
N GLN A 194 20.99 -2.14 9.20
CA GLN A 194 21.52 -2.87 8.04
C GLN A 194 20.97 -4.30 7.97
N ARG A 195 20.95 -5.00 9.11
CA ARG A 195 20.43 -6.37 9.17
C ARG A 195 18.92 -6.43 8.94
N LEU A 196 18.15 -5.47 9.47
CA LEU A 196 16.72 -5.36 9.18
C LEU A 196 16.46 -5.09 7.70
N LEU A 197 17.27 -4.24 7.07
CA LEU A 197 17.19 -3.96 5.64
C LEU A 197 17.46 -5.23 4.82
N LEU A 198 18.51 -5.99 5.16
CA LEU A 198 18.79 -7.27 4.52
C LEU A 198 17.63 -8.25 4.70
N LEU A 199 17.14 -8.43 5.93
CA LEU A 199 16.01 -9.32 6.22
C LEU A 199 14.72 -8.92 5.49
N SER A 200 14.51 -7.62 5.25
CA SER A 200 13.33 -7.15 4.52
C SER A 200 13.27 -7.64 3.07
N THR A 201 14.42 -8.01 2.49
CA THR A 201 14.54 -8.55 1.13
C THR A 201 14.43 -10.08 1.06
N VAL A 202 14.48 -10.79 2.19
CA VAL A 202 14.44 -12.26 2.22
C VAL A 202 12.99 -12.75 2.21
N HIS A 203 12.43 -12.88 1.02
CA HIS A 203 11.06 -13.38 0.82
C HIS A 203 10.87 -14.84 1.26
N ALA A 204 11.96 -15.63 1.32
CA ALA A 204 11.97 -17.00 1.82
C ALA A 204 11.55 -17.14 3.29
N ILE A 205 11.62 -16.06 4.09
CA ILE A 205 11.13 -16.07 5.49
C ILE A 205 9.61 -16.27 5.54
N ARG A 206 8.87 -15.76 4.53
CA ARG A 206 7.41 -15.86 4.44
C ARG A 206 6.95 -17.16 3.75
N GLN A 207 7.82 -17.78 2.97
CA GLN A 207 7.58 -19.06 2.33
C GLN A 207 8.25 -20.12 3.19
N GLY A 208 7.63 -20.50 4.31
CA GLY A 208 8.19 -21.49 5.23
C GLY A 208 8.85 -22.64 4.46
N SER A 209 10.15 -22.82 4.67
CA SER A 209 11.00 -23.82 4.03
C SER A 209 10.26 -25.16 3.89
N ALA A 210 9.83 -25.47 2.67
CA ALA A 210 9.29 -26.78 2.33
C ALA A 210 10.41 -27.80 2.05
N ASP A 211 11.66 -27.36 1.96
CA ASP A 211 12.81 -28.23 1.72
C ASP A 211 13.94 -27.92 2.70
N MET A 212 13.97 -28.65 3.81
CA MET A 212 15.20 -29.13 4.46
C MET A 212 14.90 -30.30 5.39
#